data_AF-A0A527W6A0-F1
#
_entry.id   AF-A0A527W6A0-F1
#
_cell.length_a   1.000
_cell.length_b   1.000
_cell.length_c   1.000
_cell.angle_alpha   90.00
_cell.angle_beta   90.00
_cell.angle_gamma   90.00
#
_symmetry.space_group_name_H-M   'P 1'
#
loop_
_entity.id
_entity.type
_entity.pdbx_description
1 polymer ?
#
loop_
_entity_poly.entity_id
_entity_poly.type
_entity_poly.pdbx_seq_one_letter_code
_entity_poly.pdbx_strand_id
1 'polypeptide(L)'
;MIRYAKPTTVDEALALLGEDRWRILAGGTDFYPAQGAKPFRDNILDINGLAELRGIEETDEYWWIGARTTWTDIVRLPLPPAFDALKSAAREVGSVQIQNVASIAGNLCNASPAADGVPALL
;
A
#
# COMPACT_ATOMS: atom_id res chain seq x y z
N MET A 1 13.28 -12.51 -19.61
CA MET A 1 13.06 -11.04 -19.65
C MET A 1 12.11 -10.71 -18.50
N ILE A 2 12.36 -9.63 -17.77
CA ILE A 2 11.50 -9.22 -16.66
C ILE A 2 10.21 -8.66 -17.22
N ARG A 3 9.06 -9.15 -16.75
CA ARG A 3 7.74 -8.64 -17.12
C ARG A 3 7.30 -7.55 -16.15
N TYR A 4 6.55 -6.60 -16.66
CA TYR A 4 5.82 -5.61 -15.87
C TYR A 4 4.35 -5.70 -16.29
N ALA A 5 3.46 -5.84 -15.31
CA ALA A 5 2.02 -5.88 -15.52
C ALA A 5 1.34 -4.88 -14.60
N LYS A 6 0.30 -4.22 -15.12
CA LYS A 6 -0.52 -3.26 -14.38
C LYS A 6 -2.00 -3.58 -14.60
N PRO A 7 -2.53 -4.61 -13.91
CA PRO A 7 -3.91 -5.02 -14.05
C PRO A 7 -4.87 -3.93 -13.61
N THR A 8 -6.11 -4.01 -14.09
CA THR A 8 -7.18 -3.08 -13.73
C THR A 8 -8.25 -3.69 -12.83
N THR A 9 -8.21 -5.02 -12.64
CA THR A 9 -9.08 -5.76 -11.72
C THR A 9 -8.26 -6.67 -10.79
N VAL A 10 -8.79 -6.94 -9.59
CA VAL A 10 -8.16 -7.88 -8.66
C VAL A 10 -8.07 -9.28 -9.27
N ASP A 11 -9.06 -9.73 -10.04
CA ASP A 11 -9.04 -11.05 -10.68
C ASP A 11 -7.87 -11.20 -11.67
N GLU A 12 -7.59 -10.18 -12.50
CA GLU A 12 -6.42 -10.17 -13.37
C GLU A 12 -5.12 -10.23 -12.57
N ALA A 13 -5.02 -9.49 -11.47
CA ALA A 13 -3.86 -9.49 -10.60
C ALA A 13 -3.63 -10.87 -9.96
N LEU A 14 -4.69 -11.51 -9.47
CA LEU A 14 -4.66 -12.84 -8.87
C LEU A 14 -4.31 -13.92 -9.89
N ALA A 15 -4.85 -13.83 -11.12
CA ALA A 15 -4.49 -14.74 -12.20
C ALA A 15 -2.98 -14.68 -12.49
N LEU A 16 -2.43 -13.47 -12.63
CA LEU A 16 -0.98 -13.28 -12.84
C LEU A 16 -0.17 -13.84 -11.67
N LEU A 17 -0.57 -13.60 -10.42
CA LEU A 17 0.08 -14.15 -9.22
C LEU A 17 0.03 -15.69 -9.17
N GLY A 18 -0.97 -16.32 -9.78
CA GLY A 18 -1.07 -17.77 -9.89
C GLY A 18 -0.20 -18.37 -11.01
N GLU A 19 0.14 -17.59 -12.03
CA GLU A 19 0.93 -18.06 -13.18
C GLU A 19 2.44 -18.10 -12.93
N ASP A 20 2.98 -17.12 -12.20
CA ASP A 20 4.42 -16.96 -12.03
C ASP A 20 4.74 -16.18 -10.74
N ARG A 21 6.02 -16.05 -10.41
CA ARG A 21 6.46 -15.20 -9.31
C ARG A 21 6.43 -13.73 -9.72
N TRP A 22 5.57 -12.97 -9.05
CA TRP A 22 5.51 -11.52 -9.16
C TRP A 22 5.84 -10.85 -7.84
N ARG A 23 6.61 -9.76 -7.91
CA ARG A 23 6.79 -8.83 -6.80
C ARG A 23 5.77 -7.70 -6.94
N ILE A 24 4.92 -7.53 -5.94
CA ILE A 24 3.89 -6.50 -5.92
C ILE A 24 4.54 -5.12 -5.75
N LEU A 25 4.12 -4.17 -6.58
CA LEU A 25 4.47 -2.77 -6.49
C LEU A 25 3.20 -1.96 -6.15
N ALA A 26 3.20 -1.34 -4.97
CA ALA A 26 2.20 -0.37 -4.54
C ALA A 26 2.76 1.06 -4.68
N GLY A 27 2.98 1.77 -3.56
CA GLY A 27 3.51 3.14 -3.56
C GLY A 27 4.99 3.29 -3.93
N GLY A 28 5.74 2.20 -3.99
CA GLY A 28 7.14 2.20 -4.41
C GLY A 28 8.16 2.68 -3.36
N THR A 29 7.72 3.24 -2.24
CA THR A 29 8.57 4.00 -1.30
C THR A 29 9.57 3.15 -0.54
N ASP A 30 9.25 1.88 -0.25
CA ASP A 30 10.23 0.91 0.27
C ASP A 30 10.75 -0.02 -0.84
N PHE A 31 9.96 -0.21 -1.90
CA PHE A 31 10.30 -1.09 -3.02
C PHE A 31 11.56 -0.63 -3.75
N TYR A 32 11.64 0.65 -4.14
CA TYR A 32 12.79 1.16 -4.90
C TYR A 32 14.05 1.28 -4.04
N PRO A 33 14.02 1.83 -2.80
CA PRO A 33 15.20 1.88 -1.96
C PRO A 33 15.76 0.49 -1.61
N ALA A 34 14.90 -0.51 -1.34
CA ALA A 34 15.35 -1.88 -1.06
C ALA A 34 16.08 -2.53 -2.25
N GLN A 35 15.79 -2.09 -3.47
CA GLN A 35 16.48 -2.57 -4.67
C GLN A 35 17.90 -1.98 -4.81
N GLY A 36 18.10 -0.73 -4.40
CA GLY A 36 19.37 -0.01 -4.57
C GLY A 36 19.82 0.04 -6.04
N ALA A 37 21.13 -0.19 -6.29
CA ALA A 37 21.69 -0.23 -7.64
C ALA A 37 21.58 -1.62 -8.33
N LYS A 38 20.92 -2.60 -7.69
CA LYS A 38 20.84 -3.96 -8.23
C LYS A 38 19.83 -4.01 -9.38
N PRO A 39 20.05 -4.81 -10.44
CA PRO A 39 19.02 -5.05 -11.43
C PRO A 39 17.83 -5.79 -10.81
N PHE A 40 16.62 -5.50 -11.30
CA PHE A 40 15.44 -6.29 -10.97
C PHE A 40 15.64 -7.75 -11.39
N ARG A 41 15.00 -8.67 -10.69
CA ARG A 41 15.07 -10.11 -10.96
C ARG A 41 13.71 -10.79 -11.03
N ASP A 42 12.72 -10.22 -10.37
CA ASP A 42 11.34 -10.71 -10.36
C ASP A 42 10.50 -9.93 -11.38
N ASN A 43 9.43 -10.54 -11.88
CA ASN A 43 8.39 -9.81 -12.60
C ASN A 43 7.71 -8.83 -11.64
N ILE A 44 7.27 -7.67 -12.14
CA ILE A 44 6.68 -6.61 -11.32
C ILE A 44 5.18 -6.51 -11.59
N LEU A 45 4.38 -6.66 -10.54
CA LEU A 45 2.94 -6.51 -10.59
C LEU A 45 2.54 -5.19 -9.92
N ASP A 46 2.30 -4.18 -10.73
CA ASP A 46 1.91 -2.86 -10.27
C ASP A 46 0.41 -2.80 -10.01
N ILE A 47 0.02 -2.73 -8.74
CA ILE A 47 -1.39 -2.69 -8.34
C ILE A 47 -1.99 -1.29 -8.46
N ASN A 48 -1.24 -0.28 -8.95
CA ASN A 48 -1.76 1.09 -9.07
C ASN A 48 -2.89 1.24 -10.10
N GLY A 49 -3.15 0.23 -10.92
CA GLY A 49 -4.34 0.14 -11.78
C GLY A 49 -5.62 -0.28 -11.04
N LEU A 50 -5.51 -0.88 -9.85
CA LEU A 50 -6.64 -1.43 -9.09
C LEU A 50 -7.32 -0.34 -8.27
N ALA A 51 -8.29 0.35 -8.86
CA ALA A 51 -9.01 1.44 -8.20
C ALA A 51 -9.79 0.96 -6.97
N GLU A 52 -10.36 -0.25 -7.03
CA GLU A 52 -11.12 -0.89 -5.94
C GLU A 52 -10.29 -1.14 -4.67
N LEU A 53 -8.95 -1.10 -4.76
CA LEU A 53 -8.08 -1.25 -3.59
C LEU A 53 -7.80 0.08 -2.88
N ARG A 54 -8.32 1.22 -3.33
CA ARG A 54 -8.09 2.52 -2.69
C ARG A 54 -9.39 3.08 -2.15
N GLY A 55 -9.40 3.40 -0.86
CA GLY A 55 -10.56 4.00 -0.23
C GLY A 55 -10.68 3.62 1.24
N ILE A 56 -11.57 4.32 1.93
CA ILE A 56 -12.00 3.97 3.27
C ILE A 56 -13.52 4.03 3.27
N GLU A 57 -14.17 3.00 3.78
CA GLU A 57 -15.62 2.90 3.86
C GLU A 57 -16.02 2.42 5.25
N GLU A 58 -17.04 3.03 5.82
CA GLU A 58 -17.71 2.53 7.01
C GLU A 58 -18.83 1.58 6.58
N THR A 59 -18.83 0.38 7.14
CA THR A 59 -19.94 -0.57 7.03
C THR A 59 -20.67 -0.64 8.36
N ASP A 60 -21.80 -1.36 8.41
CA ASP A 60 -22.57 -1.53 9.65
C ASP A 60 -21.78 -2.25 10.77
N GLU A 61 -20.73 -3.00 10.43
CA GLU A 61 -19.96 -3.82 11.37
C GLU A 61 -18.50 -3.38 11.55
N TYR A 62 -17.88 -2.84 10.50
CA TYR A 62 -16.46 -2.53 10.49
C TYR A 62 -16.12 -1.40 9.51
N TRP A 63 -14.91 -0.87 9.65
CA TRP A 63 -14.31 0.04 8.66
C TRP A 63 -13.47 -0.77 7.68
N TRP A 64 -13.77 -0.66 6.39
CA TRP A 64 -12.94 -1.18 5.33
C TRP A 64 -11.89 -0.15 4.95
N ILE A 65 -10.62 -0.56 4.91
CA ILE A 65 -9.51 0.25 4.40
C ILE A 65 -8.88 -0.50 3.24
N GLY A 66 -9.00 0.07 2.04
CA GLY A 66 -8.37 -0.46 0.85
C GLY A 66 -6.86 -0.52 0.96
N ALA A 67 -6.25 -1.59 0.42
CA ALA A 67 -4.81 -1.84 0.52
C ALA A 67 -3.94 -0.69 -0.03
N ARG A 68 -4.45 0.05 -1.03
CA ARG A 68 -3.80 1.20 -1.67
C ARG A 68 -4.14 2.55 -1.05
N THR A 69 -4.92 2.60 0.00
CA THR A 69 -5.19 3.84 0.73
C THR A 69 -3.88 4.43 1.24
N THR A 70 -3.61 5.68 0.86
CA THR A 70 -2.35 6.34 1.19
C THR A 70 -2.40 7.00 2.55
N TRP A 71 -1.24 7.34 3.12
CA TRP A 71 -1.19 8.13 4.35
C TRP A 71 -1.90 9.47 4.20
N THR A 72 -1.75 10.11 3.04
CA THR A 72 -2.49 11.33 2.73
C THR A 72 -4.00 11.13 2.69
N ASP A 73 -4.50 10.00 2.18
CA ASP A 73 -5.94 9.69 2.21
C ASP A 73 -6.45 9.60 3.66
N ILE A 74 -5.71 8.89 4.53
CA ILE A 74 -6.04 8.71 5.96
C ILE A 74 -6.09 10.06 6.69
N VAL A 75 -5.12 10.95 6.44
CA VAL A 75 -5.07 12.27 7.10
C VAL A 75 -6.20 13.18 6.65
N ARG A 76 -6.63 13.09 5.38
CA ARG A 76 -7.62 13.99 4.79
C ARG A 76 -9.07 13.60 5.07
N LEU A 77 -9.34 12.32 5.27
CA LEU A 77 -10.69 11.84 5.50
C LEU A 77 -11.18 12.18 6.93
N PRO A 78 -12.47 12.52 7.10
CA PRO A 78 -13.05 12.86 8.39
C PRO A 78 -13.34 11.60 9.24
N LEU A 79 -12.35 10.72 9.42
CA LEU A 79 -12.49 9.50 10.24
C LEU A 79 -12.74 9.84 11.71
N PRO A 80 -13.49 9.00 12.45
CA PRO A 80 -13.81 9.24 13.86
C PRO A 80 -12.56 9.18 14.76
N PRO A 81 -12.65 9.62 16.03
CA PRO A 81 -11.52 9.65 16.97
C PRO A 81 -10.82 8.29 17.18
N ALA A 82 -11.51 7.18 16.92
CA ALA A 82 -10.91 5.84 16.94
C ALA A 82 -9.68 5.70 16.00
N PHE A 83 -9.57 6.56 14.96
CA PHE A 83 -8.45 6.57 14.02
C PHE A 83 -7.38 7.60 14.35
N ASP A 84 -7.43 8.27 15.50
CA ASP A 84 -6.49 9.36 15.83
C ASP A 84 -5.04 8.87 15.89
N ALA A 85 -4.79 7.66 16.41
CA ALA A 85 -3.47 7.03 16.41
C ALA A 85 -2.97 6.79 14.98
N LEU A 86 -3.82 6.26 14.09
CA LEU A 86 -3.49 6.01 12.69
C LEU A 86 -3.22 7.32 11.94
N LYS A 87 -4.02 8.37 12.19
CA LYS A 87 -3.81 9.72 11.64
C LYS A 87 -2.53 10.35 12.17
N SER A 88 -2.15 10.09 13.42
CA SER A 88 -0.87 10.54 13.98
C SER A 88 0.28 9.87 13.24
N ALA A 89 0.27 8.53 13.13
CA ALA A 89 1.29 7.80 12.37
C ALA A 89 1.38 8.29 10.92
N ALA A 90 0.25 8.48 10.25
CA ALA A 90 0.20 8.94 8.85
C ALA A 90 0.88 10.30 8.62
N ARG A 91 0.95 11.18 9.64
CA ARG A 91 1.65 12.48 9.56
C ARG A 91 3.17 12.35 9.76
N GLU A 92 3.60 11.33 10.50
CA GLU A 92 5.01 11.08 10.83
C GLU A 92 5.72 10.18 9.81
N VAL A 93 4.99 9.39 9.01
CA VAL A 93 5.58 8.52 8.00
C VAL A 93 6.25 9.35 6.90
N GLY A 94 7.58 9.37 6.90
CA GLY A 94 8.40 9.95 5.84
C GLY A 94 8.07 11.42 5.52
N SER A 95 8.35 11.84 4.29
CA SER A 95 7.97 13.17 3.81
C SER A 95 6.58 13.18 3.17
N VAL A 96 6.02 14.37 2.94
CA VAL A 96 4.73 14.53 2.24
C VAL A 96 4.69 13.80 0.89
N GLN A 97 5.81 13.75 0.16
CA GLN A 97 5.92 13.00 -1.10
C GLN A 97 5.77 11.49 -0.89
N ILE A 98 6.36 10.94 0.19
CA ILE A 98 6.17 9.54 0.60
C ILE A 98 4.70 9.33 0.98
N GLN A 99 4.12 10.21 1.81
CA GLN A 99 2.74 10.09 2.28
C GLN A 99 1.70 10.07 1.16
N ASN A 100 1.97 10.80 0.06
CA ASN A 100 1.06 10.88 -1.09
C ASN A 100 0.96 9.58 -1.90
N VAL A 101 1.95 8.69 -1.81
CA VAL A 101 2.02 7.48 -2.64
C VAL A 101 2.16 6.19 -1.85
N ALA A 102 2.79 6.22 -0.67
CA ALA A 102 2.90 5.08 0.23
C ALA A 102 1.51 4.71 0.74
N SER A 103 1.21 3.42 0.63
CA SER A 103 -0.07 2.84 1.01
C SER A 103 0.02 2.12 2.36
N ILE A 104 -1.08 2.08 3.10
CA ILE A 104 -1.18 1.41 4.39
C ILE A 104 -0.78 -0.07 4.33
N ALA A 105 -1.28 -0.83 3.35
CA ALA A 105 -0.91 -2.25 3.21
C ALA A 105 0.54 -2.41 2.74
N GLY A 106 1.06 -1.45 1.96
CA GLY A 106 2.49 -1.42 1.61
C GLY A 106 3.38 -1.35 2.85
N ASN A 107 3.04 -0.51 3.83
CA ASN A 107 3.75 -0.43 5.10
C ASN A 107 3.59 -1.70 5.94
N LEU A 108 2.37 -2.25 6.02
CA LEU A 108 2.09 -3.49 6.75
C LEU A 108 2.83 -4.69 6.15
N CYS A 109 2.75 -4.89 4.84
CA CYS A 109 3.36 -6.02 4.13
C CYS A 109 4.89 -5.88 4.00
N ASN A 110 5.44 -4.67 4.01
CA ASN A 110 6.89 -4.47 4.12
C ASN A 110 7.41 -5.00 5.47
N ALA A 111 6.58 -4.99 6.51
CA ALA A 111 6.84 -5.59 7.82
C ALA A 111 8.17 -5.13 8.45
N SER A 112 8.54 -3.87 8.22
CA SER A 112 9.68 -3.26 8.88
C SER A 112 9.42 -3.16 10.38
N PRO A 113 10.37 -3.55 11.26
CA PRO A 113 10.26 -3.30 12.70
C PRO A 113 10.09 -1.82 13.06
N ALA A 114 10.46 -0.91 12.15
CA ALA A 114 10.33 0.53 12.29
C ALA A 114 9.04 1.09 11.63
N ALA A 115 8.09 0.24 11.25
CA ALA A 115 6.88 0.69 10.57
C ALA A 115 5.92 1.45 11.53
N ASP A 116 5.81 2.76 11.35
CA ASP A 116 5.00 3.63 12.23
C ASP A 116 3.50 3.33 12.19
N GLY A 117 3.01 2.83 11.05
CA GLY A 117 1.59 2.57 10.83
C GLY A 117 1.07 1.28 11.48
N VAL A 118 1.96 0.32 11.76
CA VAL A 118 1.58 -1.02 12.25
C VAL A 118 0.97 -1.00 13.66
N PRO A 119 1.55 -0.28 14.65
CA PRO A 119 0.99 -0.24 16.01
C PRO A 119 -0.46 0.27 16.07
N ALA A 120 -0.86 1.17 15.17
CA ALA A 120 -2.22 1.71 15.12
C ALA A 120 -3.25 0.73 14.52
N LEU A 121 -2.80 -0.42 14.01
CA LEU A 121 -3.63 -1.46 13.40
C LEU A 121 -3.72 -2.75 14.25
N LEU A 122 -3.14 -2.75 15.46
CA LEU A 122 -3.21 -3.82 16.45
C LEU A 122 -4.35 -3.58 17.43
#